data_AF-A0A0S8B638-F1
#
_entry.id   AF-A0A0S8B638-F1
#
_cell.length_a   1.000
_cell.length_b   1.000
_cell.length_c   1.000
_cell.angle_alpha   90.00
_cell.angle_beta   90.00
_cell.angle_gamma   90.00
#
_symmetry.space_group_name_H-M   'P 1'
#
loop_
_entity.id
_entity.type
_entity.pdbx_description
1 polymer ?
#
loop_
_entity_poly.entity_id
_entity_poly.type
_entity_poly.pdbx_seq_one_letter_code
_entity_poly.pdbx_strand_id
1 'polypeptide(L)' 'MGAPDLLVVCFAAFTAVFTMLTVLALVMRGLIALFPERAAESIDPAIVAAVTATASAAYPDSRIARIEETR' A
#
# COMPACT_ATOMS: atom_id res chain seq x y z
N MET A 1 -31.81 4.46 39.03
CA MET A 1 -30.80 4.30 37.96
C MET A 1 -30.76 5.62 37.22
N GLY A 2 -29.81 6.50 37.59
CA GLY A 2 -29.76 7.88 37.11
C GLY A 2 -29.54 7.96 35.60
N ALA A 3 -30.21 8.91 34.94
CA ALA A 3 -30.11 9.09 33.51
C ALA A 3 -28.64 9.20 33.08
N PRO A 4 -28.18 8.44 32.08
CA PRO A 4 -26.83 8.63 31.56
C PRO A 4 -26.73 10.03 30.99
N ASP A 5 -25.78 10.83 31.48
CA ASP A 5 -25.45 12.13 30.90
C ASP A 5 -25.21 11.93 29.39
N LEU A 6 -25.97 12.64 28.56
CA LEU A 6 -25.86 12.55 27.09
C LEU A 6 -24.41 12.77 26.62
N LEU A 7 -23.68 13.57 27.39
CA LEU A 7 -22.25 13.82 27.23
C LEU A 7 -21.42 12.52 27.32
N VAL A 8 -21.70 11.67 28.30
CA VAL A 8 -21.02 10.38 28.48
C VAL A 8 -21.32 9.43 27.33
N VAL A 9 -22.58 9.38 26.87
CA VAL A 9 -22.98 8.54 25.74
C VAL A 9 -22.33 9.02 24.44
N CYS A 10 -22.26 10.33 24.23
CA CYS A 10 -21.63 10.92 23.05
C CYS A 10 -20.12 10.61 23.01
N PHE A 11 -19.42 10.76 24.15
CA PHE A 11 -18.01 10.39 24.27
C PHE A 11 -17.78 8.89 24.06
N ALA A 12 -18.65 8.03 24.61
CA ALA A 12 -18.55 6.58 24.41
C ALA A 12 -18.74 6.19 22.94
N ALA A 13 -19.69 6.80 22.23
CA ALA A 13 -19.90 6.57 20.81
C ALA A 13 -18.70 7.03 19.97
N PHE A 14 -18.16 8.22 20.25
CA PHE A 14 -17.00 8.75 19.53
C PHE A 14 -15.76 7.86 19.69
N THR A 15 -15.48 7.42 20.92
CA THR A 15 -14.36 6.52 21.21
C THR A 15 -14.56 5.14 20.56
N ALA A 16 -15.78 4.60 20.54
CA ALA A 16 -16.09 3.35 19.86
C ALA A 16 -15.84 3.42 18.34
N VAL A 17 -16.24 4.51 17.68
CA VAL A 17 -15.99 4.67 16.24
C VAL A 17 -14.50 4.89 15.97
N PHE A 18 -13.83 5.71 16.78
CA PHE A 18 -12.39 5.95 16.62
C PHE A 18 -11.59 4.66 16.77
N THR A 19 -11.90 3.83 17.77
CA THR A 19 -11.25 2.54 17.96
C THR A 19 -11.50 1.60 16.78
N MET A 20 -12.73 1.51 16.28
CA MET A 20 -13.06 0.72 15.09
C MET A 20 -12.23 1.13 13.87
N LEU A 21 -12.16 2.45 13.59
CA LEU A 21 -11.37 2.99 12.47
C LEU A 21 -9.87 2.75 12.66
N THR A 22 -9.37 2.89 13.89
CA THR A 22 -7.95 2.69 14.21
C THR A 22 -7.54 1.23 14.01
N VAL A 23 -8.37 0.29 14.45
CA VAL A 23 -8.15 -1.15 14.22
C VAL A 23 -8.08 -1.45 12.73
N LEU A 24 -9.02 -0.91 11.94
CA LEU A 24 -9.04 -1.13 10.50
C LEU A 24 -7.79 -0.56 9.81
N ALA A 25 -7.36 0.64 10.22
CA ALA A 25 -6.13 1.26 9.73
C ALA A 25 -4.88 0.44 10.09
N LEU A 26 -4.82 -0.10 11.31
CA LEU A 26 -3.74 -0.99 11.74
C LEU A 26 -3.71 -2.28 10.93
N VAL A 27 -4.89 -2.87 10.63
CA VAL A 27 -4.98 -4.06 9.78
C VAL A 27 -4.45 -3.76 8.38
N MET A 28 -4.90 -2.68 7.73
CA MET A 28 -4.36 -2.29 6.42
C MET A 28 -2.84 -2.07 6.47
N ARG A 29 -2.35 -1.34 7.48
CA ARG A 29 -0.91 -1.08 7.63
C ARG A 29 -0.11 -2.35 7.92
N GLY A 30 -0.69 -3.28 8.68
CA GLY A 30 -0.12 -4.59 8.95
C GLY A 30 -0.05 -5.44 7.69
N LEU A 31 -1.10 -5.41 6.85
CA LEU A 31 -1.11 -6.08 5.56
C LEU A 31 -0.05 -5.52 4.62
N ILE A 32 0.11 -4.18 4.53
CA ILE A 32 1.16 -3.53 3.75
C ILE A 32 2.56 -3.88 4.27
N ALA A 33 2.73 -4.02 5.59
CA ALA A 33 4.02 -4.40 6.16
C ALA A 33 4.36 -5.89 5.98
N LEU A 34 3.35 -6.77 6.01
CA LEU A 34 3.51 -8.21 5.85
C LEU A 34 3.67 -8.60 4.38
N PHE A 35 2.91 -7.94 3.51
CA PHE A 35 3.03 -8.01 2.06
C PHE A 35 3.39 -6.61 1.58
N PRO A 36 4.67 -6.21 1.69
CA PRO A 36 5.14 -5.05 0.98
C PRO A 36 5.00 -5.41 -0.49
N GLU A 37 3.85 -5.06 -1.11
CA GLU A 37 3.80 -4.84 -2.54
C GLU A 37 5.00 -3.97 -2.81
N ARG A 38 6.00 -4.56 -3.48
CA ARG A 38 7.35 -4.05 -3.67
C ARG A 38 7.27 -2.55 -3.67
N ALA A 39 7.60 -1.97 -2.50
CA ALA A 39 7.53 -0.53 -2.31
C ALA A 39 8.21 0.04 -3.53
N ALA A 40 7.44 0.83 -4.28
CA ALA A 40 7.81 1.32 -5.58
C ALA A 40 9.22 1.92 -5.52
N GLU A 41 10.23 1.12 -5.83
CA GLU A 41 11.28 1.59 -6.72
C GLU A 41 10.55 1.71 -8.05
N SER A 42 9.84 2.83 -8.19
CA SER A 42 9.06 3.18 -9.36
C SER A 42 10.07 3.43 -10.47
N ILE A 43 10.61 2.35 -11.05
CA ILE A 43 11.01 2.40 -12.43
C ILE A 43 9.71 2.75 -13.15
N ASP A 44 9.66 3.99 -13.64
CA ASP A 44 8.51 4.52 -14.36
C ASP A 44 8.03 3.48 -15.36
N PRO A 45 6.73 3.10 -15.38
CA PRO A 45 6.22 2.15 -16.36
C PRO A 45 6.60 2.53 -17.80
N ALA A 46 6.82 3.82 -18.09
CA ALA A 46 7.36 4.27 -19.36
C ALA A 46 8.81 3.80 -19.60
N ILE A 47 9.68 3.83 -18.58
CA ILE A 47 11.06 3.31 -18.65
C ILE A 47 11.04 1.79 -18.82
N VAL A 48 10.20 1.07 -18.08
CA VAL A 48 10.07 -0.39 -18.24
C VAL A 48 9.63 -0.74 -19.65
N ALA A 49 8.63 -0.02 -20.20
CA ALA A 49 8.17 -0.23 -21.57
C ALA A 49 9.25 0.10 -22.61
N ALA A 50 9.98 1.20 -22.44
CA ALA A 50 11.06 1.59 -23.35
C ALA A 50 12.21 0.56 -23.34
N VAL A 51 12.66 0.13 -22.16
CA VAL A 51 13.71 -0.90 -22.03
C VAL A 51 13.23 -2.22 -22.61
N THR A 52 11.98 -2.61 -22.36
CA THR A 52 11.43 -3.87 -22.89
C THR A 52 11.32 -3.85 -24.40
N ALA A 53 10.82 -2.75 -24.99
CA ALA A 53 10.74 -2.61 -26.44
C ALA A 53 12.14 -2.67 -27.09
N THR A 54 13.11 -1.96 -26.51
CA THR A 54 14.49 -1.94 -27.01
C THR A 54 15.18 -3.30 -26.86
N ALA A 55 15.03 -3.96 -25.72
CA ALA A 55 15.59 -5.27 -25.47
C ALA A 55 14.96 -6.34 -26.38
N SER A 56 13.64 -6.28 -26.62
CA SER A 56 12.97 -7.21 -27.53
C SER A 56 13.38 -7.01 -28.99
N ALA A 57 13.71 -5.78 -29.39
CA ALA A 57 14.23 -5.48 -30.73
C ALA A 57 15.67 -5.95 -30.92
N ALA A 58 16.51 -5.81 -29.89
CA ALA A 58 17.92 -6.24 -29.95
C ALA A 58 18.11 -7.75 -29.73
N TYR A 59 17.28 -8.36 -28.86
CA TYR A 59 17.41 -9.75 -28.41
C TYR A 59 16.03 -10.44 -28.35
N PRO A 60 15.47 -10.82 -29.50
CA PRO A 60 14.08 -11.27 -29.63
C PRO A 60 13.76 -12.61 -28.92
N ASP A 61 14.75 -13.43 -28.61
CA ASP A 61 14.57 -14.73 -27.93
C ASP A 61 15.06 -14.72 -26.47
N SER A 62 15.16 -13.53 -25.87
CA SER A 62 15.65 -13.37 -24.50
C SER A 62 14.55 -12.86 -23.57
N ARG A 63 14.56 -13.34 -22.32
CA ARG A 63 13.64 -12.88 -21.28
C ARG A 63 14.37 -11.97 -20.30
N ILE A 64 13.82 -10.78 -20.08
CA ILE A 64 14.34 -9.84 -19.09
C ILE A 64 14.09 -10.42 -17.70
N ALA A 65 15.16 -10.91 -17.06
CA ALA A 65 15.08 -11.54 -15.74
C ALA A 65 15.14 -10.51 -14.60
N ARG A 66 15.86 -9.40 -14.80
CA ARG A 66 16.07 -8.37 -13.80
C ARG A 66 16.42 -7.03 -14.46
N ILE A 67 15.84 -5.95 -13.97
CA ILE A 67 16.16 -4.57 -14.35
C ILE A 67 16.69 -3.89 -13.10
N GLU A 68 17.91 -3.36 -13.18
CA GLU A 68 18.53 -2.55 -12.13
C GLU A 68 19.06 -1.27 -12.74
N GLU A 69 18.87 -0.15 -12.05
CA GLU A 69 19.55 1.10 -12.36
C GLU A 69 20.94 1.07 -11.72
N THR A 70 22.00 1.23 -12.51
CA THR A 70 23.37 1.43 -12.00
C THR A 70 23.71 2.91 -12.11
N ARG A 71 24.05 3.54 -10.98
CA ARG A 71 24.49 4.95 -10.89
C ARG A 71 25.99 5.10 -11.11
#